data_AF-A0A662FLZ0-F1
#
_entry.id   AF-A0A662FLZ0-F1
#
_cell.length_a   1.000
_cell.length_b   1.000
_cell.length_c   1.000
_cell.angle_alpha   90.00
_cell.angle_beta   90.00
_cell.angle_gamma   90.00
#
_symmetry.space_group_name_H-M   'P 1'
#
loop_
_entity.id
_entity.type
_entity.pdbx_description
1 polymer ?
#
loop_
_entity_poly.entity_id
_entity_poly.type
_entity_poly.pdbx_seq_one_letter_code
_entity_poly.pdbx_strand_id
1 'polypeptide(L)'
;MADNIQTGALPKKQGLFKKKEEVLPPLAPRVTGEVAALSSRVRLVEQRISDLNKKVLFVEQNMISNNKTVMNHVRSLQDDLSKVKGLIQDINDRILAIIKELKLKVGKEDFGVIKRYIELWNPVNFVTHEQVEKMIEEKLGKAGKIEEVVFEEPVEEEE
;
A
#
# COMPACT_ATOMS: atom_id res chain seq x y z
N MET A 1 -85.33 -34.35 -38.82
CA MET A 1 -86.19 -34.20 -37.61
C MET A 1 -85.22 -33.92 -36.47
N ALA A 2 -85.15 -32.78 -35.82
CA ALA A 2 -86.15 -31.74 -35.58
C ALA A 2 -85.53 -30.33 -35.63
N ASP A 3 -86.44 -29.38 -35.83
CA ASP A 3 -86.24 -27.95 -36.03
C ASP A 3 -86.01 -27.13 -34.74
N ASN A 4 -85.40 -25.96 -34.93
CA ASN A 4 -85.79 -24.65 -34.39
C ASN A 4 -85.72 -24.40 -32.86
N ILE A 5 -84.74 -23.56 -32.47
CA ILE A 5 -84.96 -22.48 -31.51
C ILE A 5 -84.33 -21.19 -32.06
N GLN A 6 -85.22 -20.26 -32.39
CA GLN A 6 -84.94 -18.88 -32.76
C GLN A 6 -85.10 -17.97 -31.52
N THR A 7 -84.53 -16.76 -31.60
CA THR A 7 -84.78 -15.55 -30.75
C THR A 7 -83.94 -15.44 -29.46
N GLY A 8 -83.38 -14.29 -29.06
CA GLY A 8 -83.52 -12.93 -29.57
C GLY A 8 -82.34 -12.05 -29.13
N ALA A 9 -81.96 -11.13 -30.01
CA ALA A 9 -80.98 -10.09 -29.76
C ALA A 9 -81.54 -9.07 -28.74
N LEU A 10 -80.79 -8.78 -27.69
CA LEU A 10 -81.15 -7.77 -26.70
C LEU A 10 -80.66 -6.37 -27.14
N PRO A 11 -81.48 -5.33 -26.95
CA PRO A 11 -81.35 -4.04 -27.63
C PRO A 11 -80.28 -3.11 -27.02
N LYS A 12 -79.52 -2.44 -27.90
CA LYS A 12 -78.75 -1.23 -27.56
C LYS A 12 -79.72 -0.12 -27.14
N LYS A 13 -79.86 0.10 -25.83
CA LYS A 13 -80.53 1.30 -25.30
C LYS A 13 -79.62 2.51 -25.54
N GLN A 14 -79.97 3.29 -26.55
CA GLN A 14 -79.50 4.66 -26.77
C GLN A 14 -79.99 5.52 -25.59
N GLY A 15 -79.08 5.85 -24.67
CA GLY A 15 -79.35 6.79 -23.60
C GLY A 15 -79.49 8.22 -24.16
N LEU A 16 -80.64 8.84 -23.90
CA LEU A 16 -81.03 10.18 -24.35
C LEU A 16 -80.40 11.34 -23.54
N PHE A 17 -79.23 11.10 -22.93
CA PHE A 17 -78.47 12.13 -22.22
C PHE A 17 -77.17 12.36 -22.97
N LYS A 18 -77.18 13.30 -23.92
CA LYS A 18 -75.94 13.98 -24.32
C LYS A 18 -75.48 14.82 -23.14
N LYS A 19 -74.75 14.19 -22.21
CA LYS A 19 -73.92 14.92 -21.27
C LYS A 19 -72.96 15.73 -22.14
N LYS A 20 -73.16 17.04 -22.18
CA LYS A 20 -72.20 17.98 -22.74
C LYS A 20 -70.94 17.79 -21.92
N GLU A 21 -70.04 16.92 -22.38
CA GLU A 21 -68.67 16.90 -21.91
C GLU A 21 -68.15 18.30 -22.19
N GLU A 22 -68.05 19.09 -21.14
CA GLU A 22 -67.21 20.28 -21.15
C GLU A 22 -65.79 19.78 -21.39
N VAL A 23 -65.43 19.72 -22.67
CA VAL A 23 -64.06 19.54 -23.11
C VAL A 23 -63.33 20.76 -22.57
N LEU A 24 -62.72 20.59 -21.39
CA LEU A 24 -61.78 21.54 -20.83
C LEU A 24 -60.85 21.98 -21.97
N PRO A 25 -60.65 23.30 -22.16
CA PRO A 25 -59.81 23.78 -23.25
C PRO A 25 -58.47 23.04 -23.18
N PRO A 26 -57.97 22.51 -24.32
CA PRO A 26 -56.68 21.83 -24.30
C PRO A 26 -55.68 22.80 -23.69
N LEU A 27 -55.04 22.39 -22.58
CA LEU A 27 -53.93 23.15 -22.02
C LEU A 27 -53.00 23.50 -23.18
N ALA A 28 -52.67 24.79 -23.31
CA ALA A 28 -51.99 25.31 -24.47
C ALA A 28 -50.86 24.36 -24.91
N PRO A 29 -50.73 24.04 -26.22
CA PRO A 29 -49.82 23.00 -26.71
C PRO A 29 -48.35 23.22 -26.29
N ARG A 30 -48.02 24.44 -25.89
CA ARG A 30 -46.75 24.81 -25.26
C ARG A 30 -46.54 24.15 -23.89
N VAL A 31 -47.54 24.19 -23.01
CA VAL A 31 -47.47 23.61 -21.66
C VAL A 31 -47.38 22.09 -21.73
N THR A 32 -48.12 21.46 -22.63
CA THR A 32 -48.07 19.99 -22.81
C THR A 32 -46.72 19.52 -23.38
N GLY A 33 -46.12 20.29 -24.30
CA GLY A 33 -44.77 20.03 -24.81
C GLY A 33 -43.67 20.19 -23.74
N GLU A 34 -43.76 21.24 -22.91
CA GLU A 34 -42.83 21.45 -21.78
C GLU A 34 -42.93 20.33 -20.73
N VAL A 35 -44.14 19.84 -20.44
CA VAL A 35 -44.37 18.70 -19.53
C VAL A 35 -43.82 17.39 -20.12
N ALA A 36 -44.00 17.16 -21.42
CA ALA A 36 -43.45 15.98 -22.10
C ALA A 36 -41.90 15.99 -22.13
N ALA A 37 -41.30 17.16 -22.36
CA ALA A 37 -39.86 17.35 -22.29
C ALA A 37 -39.33 17.12 -20.86
N LEU A 38 -40.04 17.61 -19.84
CA LEU A 38 -39.70 17.39 -18.44
C LEU A 38 -39.77 15.91 -18.07
N SER A 39 -40.83 15.20 -18.47
CA SER A 39 -40.98 13.76 -18.21
C SER A 39 -39.84 12.95 -18.84
N SER A 40 -39.44 13.29 -20.07
CA SER A 40 -38.30 12.65 -20.75
C SER A 40 -36.98 12.89 -20.01
N ARG A 41 -36.76 14.10 -19.48
CA ARG A 41 -35.59 14.44 -18.67
C ARG A 41 -35.57 13.71 -17.33
N VAL A 42 -36.71 13.63 -16.65
CA VAL A 42 -36.84 12.86 -15.39
C VAL A 42 -36.50 11.40 -15.63
N ARG A 43 -37.07 10.78 -16.67
CA ARG A 43 -36.76 9.39 -17.05
C ARG A 43 -35.27 9.18 -17.34
N LEU A 44 -34.61 10.11 -18.03
CA LEU A 44 -33.18 10.04 -18.29
C LEU A 44 -32.36 10.11 -16.99
N VAL A 45 -32.77 10.97 -16.05
CA VAL A 45 -32.12 11.10 -14.74
C VAL A 45 -32.30 9.82 -13.93
N GLU A 46 -33.50 9.25 -13.89
CA GLU A 46 -33.79 7.98 -13.22
C GLU A 46 -32.94 6.84 -13.79
N GLN A 47 -32.82 6.77 -15.13
CA GLN A 47 -31.97 5.79 -15.78
C GLN A 47 -30.50 5.97 -15.40
N ARG A 48 -29.98 7.21 -15.40
CA ARG A 48 -28.60 7.51 -14.98
C ARG A 48 -28.35 7.16 -13.51
N ILE A 49 -29.32 7.41 -12.62
CA ILE A 49 -29.23 7.03 -11.21
C ILE A 49 -29.19 5.50 -11.08
N SER A 50 -30.02 4.77 -11.83
CA SER A 50 -29.99 3.30 -11.85
C SER A 50 -28.63 2.78 -12.31
N ASP A 51 -28.06 3.35 -13.36
CA ASP A 51 -26.75 2.95 -13.88
C ASP A 51 -25.61 3.29 -12.91
N LEU A 52 -25.70 4.43 -12.21
CA LEU A 52 -24.73 4.81 -11.18
C LEU A 52 -24.78 3.85 -10.00
N ASN A 53 -25.97 3.48 -9.53
CA ASN A 53 -26.13 2.51 -8.45
C ASN A 53 -25.53 1.14 -8.84
N LYS A 54 -25.74 0.68 -10.07
CA LYS A 54 -25.10 -0.56 -10.56
C LYS A 54 -23.57 -0.47 -10.56
N LYS A 55 -23.01 0.67 -10.99
CA LYS A 55 -21.56 0.90 -10.97
C LYS A 55 -21.01 0.93 -9.54
N VAL A 56 -21.72 1.57 -8.61
CA VAL A 56 -21.35 1.59 -7.19
C VAL A 56 -21.32 0.17 -6.64
N LEU A 57 -22.36 -0.64 -6.86
CA LEU A 57 -22.39 -2.04 -6.43
C LEU A 57 -21.23 -2.87 -7.01
N PHE A 58 -20.90 -2.65 -8.29
CA PHE A 58 -19.76 -3.32 -8.92
C PHE A 58 -18.43 -2.88 -8.31
N VAL A 59 -18.25 -1.59 -8.03
CA VAL A 59 -17.06 -1.05 -7.36
C VAL A 59 -16.95 -1.60 -5.95
N GLU A 60 -18.03 -1.66 -5.18
CA GLU A 60 -18.06 -2.25 -3.83
C GLU A 60 -17.66 -3.72 -3.88
N GLN A 61 -18.21 -4.49 -4.82
CA GLN A 61 -17.85 -5.89 -4.97
C GLN A 61 -16.38 -6.07 -5.33
N ASN A 62 -15.85 -5.25 -6.24
CA ASN A 62 -14.43 -5.26 -6.60
C ASN A 62 -13.54 -4.85 -5.42
N MET A 63 -13.96 -3.87 -4.63
CA MET A 63 -13.25 -3.43 -3.44
C MET A 63 -13.20 -4.54 -2.39
N ILE A 64 -14.30 -5.24 -2.15
CA ILE A 64 -14.36 -6.40 -1.25
C ILE A 64 -13.44 -7.51 -1.75
N SER A 65 -13.50 -7.84 -3.04
CA SER A 65 -12.65 -8.86 -3.64
C SER A 65 -11.16 -8.50 -3.54
N ASN A 66 -10.82 -7.26 -3.88
CA ASN A 66 -9.44 -6.77 -3.80
C ASN A 66 -8.94 -6.77 -2.35
N ASN A 67 -9.76 -6.32 -1.39
CA ASN A 67 -9.41 -6.35 0.03
C ASN A 67 -9.13 -7.78 0.52
N LYS A 68 -9.93 -8.77 0.11
CA LYS A 68 -9.68 -10.18 0.44
C LYS A 68 -8.34 -10.66 -0.12
N THR A 69 -8.04 -10.33 -1.38
CA THR A 69 -6.76 -10.68 -2.02
C THR A 69 -5.58 -10.03 -1.30
N VAL A 70 -5.66 -8.74 -0.98
CA VAL A 70 -4.64 -8.02 -0.21
C VAL A 70 -4.44 -8.65 1.17
N MET A 71 -5.52 -8.96 1.89
CA MET A 71 -5.44 -9.61 3.20
C MET A 71 -4.75 -10.99 3.12
N ASN A 72 -5.00 -11.75 2.05
CA ASN A 72 -4.32 -13.02 1.83
C ASN A 72 -2.82 -12.83 1.55
N HIS A 73 -2.45 -11.83 0.75
CA HIS A 73 -1.05 -11.49 0.52
C HIS A 73 -0.35 -11.05 1.81
N VAL A 74 -0.99 -10.23 2.64
CA VAL A 74 -0.45 -9.81 3.94
C VAL A 74 -0.20 -11.02 4.85
N ARG A 75 -1.13 -11.97 4.92
CA ARG A 75 -0.94 -13.22 5.69
C ARG A 75 0.22 -14.04 5.16
N SER A 76 0.31 -14.23 3.85
CA SER A 76 1.43 -14.96 3.22
C SER A 76 2.77 -14.29 3.53
N LEU A 77 2.85 -12.96 3.45
CA LEU A 77 4.05 -12.20 3.78
C LEU A 77 4.43 -12.33 5.27
N GLN A 78 3.44 -12.36 6.16
CA GLN A 78 3.66 -12.57 7.59
C GLN A 78 4.23 -13.97 7.86
N ASP A 79 3.70 -15.00 7.18
CA ASP A 79 4.20 -16.36 7.30
C ASP A 79 5.64 -16.47 6.77
N ASP A 80 5.94 -15.83 5.64
CA ASP A 80 7.28 -15.83 5.06
C ASP A 80 8.28 -15.05 5.93
N LEU A 81 7.87 -13.92 6.51
CA LEU A 81 8.69 -13.18 7.48
C LEU A 81 9.00 -14.01 8.72
N SER A 82 8.04 -14.80 9.19
CA SER A 82 8.24 -15.70 10.33
C SER A 82 9.24 -16.81 10.00
N LYS A 83 9.19 -17.38 8.78
CA LYS A 83 10.20 -18.35 8.31
C LYS A 83 11.58 -17.72 8.20
N VAL A 84 11.69 -16.51 7.63
CA VAL A 84 12.97 -15.79 7.51
C VAL A 84 13.57 -15.52 8.90
N LYS A 85 12.75 -15.12 9.88
CA LYS A 85 13.21 -14.95 11.26
C LYS A 85 13.77 -16.25 11.84
N GLY A 86 13.10 -17.37 11.60
CA GLY A 86 13.61 -18.70 12.00
C GLY A 86 14.96 -19.03 11.35
N LEU A 87 15.08 -18.82 10.04
CA LEU A 87 16.34 -19.03 9.32
C LEU A 87 17.49 -18.15 9.85
N ILE A 88 17.20 -16.90 10.21
CA ILE A 88 18.19 -16.00 10.81
C ILE A 88 18.65 -16.53 12.18
N GLN A 89 17.74 -17.06 12.99
CA GLN A 89 18.08 -17.67 14.28
C GLN A 89 18.95 -18.92 14.07
N ASP A 90 18.57 -19.80 13.14
CA ASP A 90 19.36 -21.00 12.81
C ASP A 90 20.77 -20.65 12.30
N ILE A 91 20.89 -19.60 11.48
CA ILE A 91 22.17 -19.10 10.99
C ILE A 91 23.01 -18.57 12.17
N ASN A 92 22.41 -17.79 13.06
CA ASN A 92 23.12 -17.28 14.24
C ASN A 92 23.62 -18.43 15.13
N ASP A 93 22.81 -19.46 15.34
CA ASP A 93 23.20 -20.63 16.14
C ASP A 93 24.36 -21.40 15.48
N ARG A 94 24.33 -21.57 14.16
CA ARG A 94 25.43 -22.16 13.39
C ARG A 94 26.70 -21.32 13.46
N ILE A 95 26.60 -20.00 13.35
CA ILE A 95 27.74 -19.08 13.50
C ILE A 95 28.33 -19.21 14.91
N LEU A 96 27.50 -19.24 15.95
CA LEU A 96 27.96 -19.44 17.32
C LEU A 96 28.64 -20.81 17.52
N ALA A 97 28.13 -21.86 16.90
CA ALA A 97 28.77 -23.18 16.90
C ALA A 97 30.15 -23.14 16.21
N ILE A 98 30.24 -22.50 15.04
CA ILE A 98 31.51 -22.30 14.32
C ILE A 98 32.50 -21.49 15.19
N ILE A 99 32.06 -20.43 15.86
CA ILE A 99 32.90 -19.64 16.76
C ILE A 99 33.43 -20.51 17.91
N LYS A 100 32.61 -21.40 18.48
CA LYS A 100 33.03 -22.32 19.56
C LYS A 100 34.08 -23.31 19.05
N GLU A 101 33.87 -23.90 17.88
CA GLU A 101 34.83 -24.82 17.27
C GLU A 101 36.15 -24.12 16.90
N LEU A 102 36.07 -22.90 16.37
CA LEU A 102 37.23 -22.07 16.11
C LEU A 102 37.98 -21.74 17.41
N LYS A 103 37.31 -21.32 18.48
CA LYS A 103 37.95 -21.09 19.80
C LYS A 103 38.69 -22.31 20.34
N LEU A 104 38.21 -23.51 20.02
CA LEU A 104 38.83 -24.77 20.45
C LEU A 104 39.99 -25.20 19.55
N LYS A 105 39.98 -24.84 18.26
CA LYS A 105 40.99 -25.24 17.27
C LYS A 105 42.09 -24.20 17.00
N VAL A 106 41.80 -22.91 17.17
CA VAL A 106 42.71 -21.80 16.85
C VAL A 106 43.53 -21.41 18.07
N GLY A 107 44.85 -21.26 17.89
CA GLY A 107 45.74 -20.65 18.91
C GLY A 107 45.35 -19.18 19.16
N LYS A 108 45.69 -18.62 20.32
CA LYS A 108 45.27 -17.25 20.72
C LYS A 108 45.56 -16.15 19.68
N GLU A 109 46.49 -16.39 18.75
CA GLU A 109 46.86 -15.47 17.67
C GLU A 109 45.79 -15.36 16.56
N ASP A 110 45.24 -16.45 16.01
CA ASP A 110 44.25 -16.31 14.92
C ASP A 110 42.90 -15.79 15.43
N PHE A 111 42.61 -15.95 16.73
CA PHE A 111 41.42 -15.37 17.35
C PHE A 111 41.45 -13.83 17.33
N GLY A 112 42.63 -13.22 17.44
CA GLY A 112 42.81 -11.78 17.32
C GLY A 112 42.52 -11.25 15.91
N VAL A 113 42.83 -12.05 14.89
CA VAL A 113 42.60 -11.73 13.49
C VAL A 113 41.10 -11.77 13.16
N ILE A 114 40.39 -12.82 13.60
CA ILE A 114 38.94 -12.93 13.40
C ILE A 114 38.18 -11.82 14.13
N LYS A 115 38.59 -11.45 15.34
CA LYS A 115 37.98 -10.34 16.09
C LYS A 115 38.08 -9.01 15.31
N ARG A 116 39.25 -8.71 14.71
CA ARG A 116 39.42 -7.54 13.84
C ARG A 116 38.50 -7.59 12.62
N TYR A 117 38.36 -8.75 11.97
CA TYR A 117 37.46 -8.88 10.82
C TYR A 117 35.98 -8.69 11.18
N ILE A 118 35.55 -9.15 12.37
CA ILE A 118 34.20 -8.90 12.87
C ILE A 118 33.99 -7.40 13.19
N GLU A 119 34.99 -6.74 13.78
CA GLU A 119 34.94 -5.30 14.06
C GLU A 119 34.87 -4.46 12.76
N LEU A 120 35.55 -4.88 11.69
CA LEU A 120 35.45 -4.28 10.35
C LEU A 120 34.08 -4.51 9.69
N TRP A 121 33.39 -5.60 10.04
CA TRP A 121 32.08 -5.91 9.51
C TRP A 121 30.94 -5.16 10.21
N ASN A 122 31.22 -4.37 11.25
CA ASN A 122 30.24 -3.49 11.85
C ASN A 122 30.12 -2.19 11.02
N PRO A 123 29.01 -1.99 10.27
CA PRO A 123 28.87 -0.85 9.36
C PRO A 123 28.82 0.51 10.06
N VAL A 124 28.73 0.54 11.40
CA VAL A 124 28.67 1.77 12.21
C VAL A 124 30.04 2.45 12.35
N ASN A 125 31.14 1.73 12.12
CA ASN A 125 32.51 2.23 12.36
C ASN A 125 33.27 2.64 11.08
N PHE A 126 32.60 2.82 9.94
CA PHE A 126 33.25 3.38 8.75
C PHE A 126 33.54 4.86 8.97
N VAL A 127 34.72 5.13 9.50
CA VAL A 127 35.29 6.48 9.60
C VAL A 127 35.62 6.92 8.18
N THR A 128 35.07 8.05 7.74
CA THR A 128 35.42 8.64 6.43
C THR A 128 36.86 9.15 6.44
N HIS A 129 37.53 9.19 5.29
CA HIS A 129 38.92 9.67 5.19
C HIS A 129 39.13 11.03 5.88
N GLU A 130 38.16 11.93 5.73
CA GLU A 130 38.16 13.26 6.38
C GLU A 130 38.12 13.20 7.91
N GLN A 131 37.40 12.23 8.48
CA GLN A 131 37.32 12.04 9.93
C GLN A 131 38.64 11.46 10.50
N VAL A 132 39.35 10.66 9.70
CA VAL A 132 40.68 10.14 10.06
C VAL A 132 41.72 11.26 10.02
N GLU A 133 41.72 12.10 8.98
CA GLU A 133 42.63 13.25 8.88
C GLU A 133 42.45 14.24 10.03
N LYS A 134 41.20 14.56 10.40
CA LYS A 134 40.92 15.42 11.56
C LYS A 134 41.40 14.83 12.88
N MET A 135 41.26 13.51 13.10
CA MET A 135 41.78 12.86 14.31
C MET A 135 43.32 12.87 14.36
N ILE A 136 43.99 12.78 13.20
CA ILE A 136 45.45 12.85 13.10
C ILE A 136 45.93 14.28 13.37
N GLU A 137 45.27 15.28 12.79
CA GLU A 137 45.60 16.69 12.98
C GLU A 137 45.37 17.15 14.43
N GLU A 138 44.31 16.69 15.08
CA GLU A 138 44.09 16.94 16.52
C GLU A 138 45.14 16.30 17.43
N LYS A 139 45.68 15.14 17.04
CA LYS A 139 46.73 14.45 17.82
C LYS A 139 48.13 15.03 17.58
N LEU A 140 48.45 15.42 16.36
CA LEU A 140 49.72 16.09 16.03
C LEU A 140 49.74 17.55 16.52
N GLY A 141 48.61 18.27 16.45
CA GLY A 141 48.48 19.63 16.96
C GLY A 141 48.61 19.74 18.49
N LYS A 142 48.36 18.65 19.22
CA LYS A 142 48.59 18.57 20.68
C LYS A 142 50.00 18.11 21.05
N ALA A 143 50.73 17.44 20.16
CA ALA A 143 52.10 16.99 20.40
C ALA A 143 53.16 18.10 20.17
N GLY A 144 52.87 19.12 19.36
CA GLY A 144 53.80 20.22 19.07
C GLY A 144 54.03 21.25 20.19
N LYS A 145 53.57 20.99 21.44
CA LYS A 145 53.74 21.91 22.57
C LYS A 145 54.49 21.33 23.77
N ILE A 146 55.07 20.14 23.65
CA ILE A 146 55.88 19.56 24.72
C ILE A 146 57.24 19.18 24.13
N GLU A 147 58.29 19.73 24.74
CA GLU A 147 59.72 19.41 24.60
C GLU A 147 60.53 20.09 23.49
N GLU A 148 60.87 21.36 23.75
CA GLU A 148 62.21 21.88 23.45
C GLU A 148 63.18 21.26 24.47
N VAL A 149 63.63 20.02 24.23
CA VAL A 149 64.74 19.41 24.98
C VAL A 149 66.02 19.75 24.23
N VAL A 150 66.75 20.71 24.79
CA VAL A 150 68.13 21.02 24.45
C VAL A 150 68.96 19.75 24.68
N PHE A 151 69.44 19.14 23.60
CA PHE A 151 70.53 18.17 23.66
C PHE A 151 71.84 18.95 23.66
N GLU A 152 72.48 19.08 24.82
CA GLU A 152 73.91 19.40 24.90
C GLU A 152 74.70 18.19 24.37
N GLU A 153 75.52 18.42 23.35
CA GLU A 153 76.52 17.44 22.89
C GLU A 153 77.65 17.33 23.92
N PRO A 154 78.03 16.14 24.41
CA PRO A 154 79.33 15.95 25.02
C PRO A 154 80.36 15.80 23.89
N VAL A 155 81.17 16.84 23.68
CA VAL A 155 82.41 16.72 22.91
C VAL A 155 83.39 15.93 23.77
N GLU A 156 83.80 14.78 23.25
CA GLU A 156 84.86 13.92 23.80
C GLU A 156 86.16 14.73 23.96
N GLU A 157 86.68 14.82 25.19
CA GLU A 157 88.07 15.21 25.43
C GLU A 157 88.96 14.03 25.05
N GLU A 158 89.66 14.15 23.92
CA GLU A 158 90.90 13.40 23.66
C GLU A 158 92.11 14.22 24.19
N GLU A 159 92.99 13.47 24.88
CA GLU A 159 94.36 13.78 25.36
C GLU A 159 94.57 14.52 26.69
#